data_AF-A0A926XFP5-F1
#
_entry.id   AF-A0A926XFP5-F1
#
_cell.length_a   1.000
_cell.length_b   1.000
_cell.length_c   1.000
_cell.angle_alpha   90.00
_cell.angle_beta   90.00
_cell.angle_gamma   90.00
#
_symmetry.space_group_name_H-M   'P 1'
#
loop_
_entity.id
_entity.type
_entity.pdbx_description
1 polymer ?
#
loop_
_entity_poly.entity_id
_entity_poly.type
_entity_poly.pdbx_seq_one_letter_code
_entity_poly.pdbx_strand_id
1 'polypeptide(L)'
;MHSHDGLTQLTFHYIDGHTESFTIYESVEEGLETKQEIRQEVRRLLDKSWWILHLPEETVFINTANITKVEVKPPIPHLQGEDVFSNAQRVTALTRGSNR
;
A
#
# COMPACT_ATOMS: atom_id res chain seq x y z
N MET A 1 25.29 -3.84 10.93
CA MET A 1 24.17 -4.18 11.83
C MET A 1 22.92 -3.63 11.16
N HIS A 2 22.11 -4.51 10.56
CA HIS A 2 21.00 -4.11 9.69
C HIS A 2 19.81 -3.68 10.54
N SER A 3 19.47 -2.40 10.53
CA SER A 3 18.21 -1.88 11.09
C SER A 3 17.07 -2.39 10.19
N HIS A 4 16.34 -3.42 10.64
CA HIS A 4 15.04 -3.75 10.06
C HIS A 4 14.03 -2.77 10.62
N ASP A 5 13.97 -1.57 10.05
CA ASP A 5 12.81 -0.69 10.25
C ASP A 5 11.66 -1.27 9.43
N GLY A 6 10.81 -2.06 10.09
CA GLY A 6 9.60 -2.68 9.54
C GLY A 6 8.49 -1.66 9.26
N LEU A 7 8.81 -0.64 8.46
CA LEU A 7 7.91 0.46 8.13
C LEU A 7 7.27 0.19 6.77
N THR A 8 5.95 0.06 6.76
CA THR A 8 5.15 -0.03 5.53
C THR A 8 4.46 1.30 5.28
N GLN A 9 4.79 1.98 4.18
CA GLN A 9 4.08 3.16 3.72
C GLN A 9 2.99 2.77 2.72
N LEU A 10 1.76 3.23 2.97
CA LEU A 10 0.64 3.20 2.05
C LEU A 10 0.41 4.59 1.47
N THR A 11 0.16 4.68 0.17
CA THR A 11 -0.30 5.91 -0.48
C THR A 11 -1.60 5.65 -1.24
N PHE A 12 -2.63 6.40 -0.90
CA PHE A 12 -3.96 6.36 -1.51
C PHE A 12 -4.09 7.48 -2.55
N HIS A 13 -4.64 7.17 -3.71
CA HIS A 13 -4.95 8.13 -4.77
C HIS A 13 -6.47 8.14 -4.97
N TYR A 14 -7.13 9.25 -4.68
CA TYR A 14 -8.58 9.39 -4.72
C TYR A 14 -9.10 9.80 -6.11
N ILE A 15 -10.40 9.58 -6.35
CA ILE A 15 -11.09 9.90 -7.60
C ILE A 15 -11.05 11.39 -7.98
N ASP A 16 -10.91 12.27 -7.00
CA ASP A 16 -10.82 13.72 -7.16
C ASP A 16 -9.38 14.21 -7.45
N GLY A 17 -8.41 13.30 -7.48
CA GLY A 17 -7.00 13.58 -7.71
C GLY A 17 -6.20 13.89 -6.45
N HIS A 18 -6.82 13.91 -5.26
CA HIS A 18 -6.09 14.03 -4.01
C HIS A 18 -5.33 12.75 -3.66
N THR A 19 -4.26 12.90 -2.87
CA THR A 19 -3.45 11.77 -2.42
C THR A 19 -3.13 11.91 -0.94
N GLU A 20 -3.21 10.80 -0.20
CA GLU A 20 -2.83 10.72 1.20
C GLU A 20 -1.83 9.59 1.41
N SER A 21 -0.91 9.76 2.36
CA SER A 21 0.10 8.75 2.68
C SER A 21 0.17 8.49 4.17
N PHE A 22 0.26 7.21 4.53
CA PHE A 22 0.28 6.74 5.91
C PHE A 22 1.46 5.78 6.10
N THR A 23 2.16 5.91 7.22
CA THR A 23 3.19 4.94 7.64
C THR A 23 2.58 4.03 8.69
N ILE A 24 2.57 2.74 8.38
CA ILE A 24 2.18 1.68 9.30
C ILE A 24 3.45 1.16 9.96
N TYR A 25 3.46 1.27 11.28
CA TYR A 25 4.49 0.71 12.15
C TYR A 25 4.01 -0.69 12.54
N GLU A 26 4.37 -1.71 11.76
CA GLU A 26 4.12 -3.09 12.17
C GLU A 26 5.12 -3.42 13.28
N SER A 27 4.63 -3.65 14.50
CA SER A 27 5.38 -4.44 15.47
C SER A 27 5.49 -5.84 14.90
N VAL A 28 6.66 -6.17 14.33
CA VAL A 28 7.04 -7.54 13.98
C VAL A 28 7.16 -8.32 15.29
N GLU A 29 6.03 -8.68 15.90
CA GLU A 29 6.01 -9.79 16.84
C GLU A 29 6.08 -11.06 16.00
N GLU A 30 7.27 -11.64 16.05
CA GLU A 30 7.70 -12.94 15.58
C GLU A 30 6.55 -13.95 15.37
N GLY A 31 6.28 -14.26 14.11
CA GLY A 31 5.30 -15.28 13.75
C GLY A 31 5.26 -15.50 12.26
N LEU A 32 6.16 -16.35 11.76
CA LEU A 32 6.19 -16.86 10.39
C LEU A 32 4.99 -17.78 10.10
N GLU A 33 3.77 -17.24 10.10
CA GLU A 33 2.53 -17.89 9.66
C GLU A 33 1.67 -16.78 9.03
N THR A 34 1.35 -16.70 7.75
CA THR A 34 1.57 -17.57 6.59
C THR A 34 1.71 -16.66 5.36
N LYS A 35 2.68 -16.89 4.47
CA LYS A 35 2.83 -16.09 3.22
C LYS A 35 1.55 -16.07 2.34
N GLN A 36 0.64 -17.02 2.55
CA GLN A 36 -0.69 -17.05 1.93
C GLN A 36 -1.73 -16.18 2.66
N GLU A 37 -1.57 -15.93 3.96
CA GLU A 37 -2.46 -15.09 4.76
C GLU A 37 -2.29 -13.63 4.38
N ILE A 38 -1.06 -13.12 4.23
CA ILE A 38 -0.85 -11.74 3.74
C ILE A 38 -1.51 -11.54 2.36
N ARG A 39 -1.44 -12.53 1.47
CA ARG A 39 -2.07 -12.47 0.14
C ARG A 39 -3.60 -12.44 0.24
N GLN A 40 -4.18 -13.35 1.02
CA GLN A 40 -5.64 -13.39 1.22
C GLN A 40 -6.12 -12.14 1.96
N GLU A 41 -5.32 -11.65 2.90
CA GLU A 41 -5.62 -10.48 3.69
C GLU A 41 -5.57 -9.22 2.84
N VAL A 42 -4.56 -9.04 1.97
CA VAL A 42 -4.50 -7.91 1.05
C VAL A 42 -5.68 -7.91 0.09
N ARG A 43 -6.06 -9.07 -0.47
CA ARG A 43 -7.25 -9.17 -1.35
C ARG A 43 -8.54 -8.89 -0.58
N ARG A 44 -8.71 -9.53 0.57
CA ARG A 44 -9.86 -9.31 1.46
C ARG A 44 -9.95 -7.85 1.92
N LEU A 45 -8.81 -7.21 2.13
CA LEU A 45 -8.72 -5.81 2.50
C LEU A 45 -9.13 -4.95 1.30
N LEU A 46 -8.61 -5.19 0.09
CA LEU A 46 -9.06 -4.52 -1.15
C LEU A 46 -10.56 -4.69 -1.42
N ASP A 47 -11.15 -5.82 -1.03
CA ASP A 47 -12.59 -6.06 -1.17
C ASP A 47 -13.45 -5.38 -0.09
N LYS A 48 -12.87 -4.87 0.99
CA LYS A 48 -13.62 -4.14 2.02
C LYS A 48 -13.94 -2.72 1.54
N SER A 49 -15.17 -2.29 1.77
CA SER A 49 -15.66 -0.94 1.47
C SER A 49 -15.04 0.14 2.37
N TRP A 50 -14.55 -0.24 3.55
CA TRP A 50 -13.96 0.67 4.53
C TRP A 50 -12.67 0.09 5.09
N TRP A 51 -11.63 0.92 5.10
CA TRP A 51 -10.37 0.65 5.79
C TRP A 51 -10.29 1.52 7.03
N ILE A 52 -9.72 0.98 8.10
CA ILE A 52 -9.61 1.65 9.39
C ILE A 52 -8.13 1.71 9.71
N LEU A 53 -7.59 2.92 9.84
CA LEU A 53 -6.22 3.17 10.25
C LEU A 53 -6.25 3.79 11.64
N HIS A 54 -5.59 3.12 12.58
CA HIS A 54 -5.42 3.65 13.93
C HIS A 54 -4.06 4.34 14.02
N LEU A 55 -4.08 5.67 13.99
CA LEU A 55 -2.90 6.51 14.10
C LEU A 55 -2.68 6.86 15.59
N PRO A 56 -1.50 7.39 15.97
CA PRO A 56 -1.21 7.70 17.37
C PRO A 56 -2.20 8.67 18.03
N GLU A 57 -2.79 9.59 17.26
CA GLU A 57 -3.66 10.66 17.79
C GLU A 57 -5.12 10.53 17.33
N GLU A 58 -5.39 9.74 16.29
CA GLU A 58 -6.72 9.66 15.68
C GLU A 58 -6.98 8.31 15.01
N THR A 59 -8.25 8.03 14.71
CA THR A 59 -8.63 6.88 13.89
C THR A 59 -9.26 7.39 12.60
N VAL A 60 -8.67 6.99 11.47
CA VAL A 60 -9.10 7.39 10.14
C VAL A 60 -9.87 6.25 9.49
N PHE A 61 -11.06 6.57 8.98
CA PHE A 61 -11.88 5.64 8.20
C PHE A 61 -11.82 6.04 6.74
N ILE A 62 -11.29 5.16 5.90
CA ILE A 62 -11.12 5.42 4.47
C ILE A 62 -12.15 4.60 3.69
N ASN A 63 -13.01 5.28 2.93
CA ASN A 63 -13.92 4.64 2.00
C ASN A 63 -13.17 4.25 0.72
N THR A 64 -13.07 2.96 0.44
CA THR A 64 -12.31 2.45 -0.72
C THR A 64 -13.01 2.69 -2.05
N ALA A 65 -14.32 2.94 -2.05
CA ALA A 65 -15.07 3.24 -3.27
C ALA A 65 -14.61 4.54 -3.97
N ASN A 66 -13.92 5.43 -3.22
CA ASN A 66 -13.38 6.68 -3.73
C ASN A 66 -11.89 6.60 -4.08
N ILE A 67 -11.26 5.42 -3.97
CA ILE A 67 -9.85 5.21 -4.27
C ILE A 67 -9.70 4.64 -5.68
N THR A 68 -8.76 5.19 -6.44
CA THR A 68 -8.42 4.71 -7.80
C THR A 68 -7.17 3.85 -7.83
N LYS A 69 -6.25 4.05 -6.88
CA LYS A 69 -4.97 3.35 -6.81
C LYS A 69 -4.42 3.35 -5.38
N VAL A 70 -3.80 2.24 -4.99
CA VAL A 70 -3.02 2.11 -3.75
C VAL A 70 -1.57 1.79 -4.12
N GLU A 71 -0.62 2.47 -3.48
CA GLU A 71 0.81 2.18 -3.60
C GLU A 71 1.35 1.75 -2.23
N VAL A 72 2.17 0.69 -2.22
CA VAL A 72 2.76 0.13 -0.99
C VAL A 72 4.28 0.16 -1.11
N LYS A 73 4.98 0.62 -0.06
CA LYS A 73 6.43 0.61 0.04
C LYS A 73 6.86 0.09 1.42
N PRO A 74 7.79 -0.86 1.54
CA PRO A 74 8.45 -1.60 0.46
C PRO A 74 7.46 -2.49 -0.33
N PRO A 75 7.86 -3.01 -1.52
CA PRO A 75 7.00 -3.91 -2.28
C PRO A 75 6.67 -5.17 -1.48
N ILE A 76 5.41 -5.62 -1.56
CA ILE A 76 4.97 -6.85 -0.89
C ILE A 76 5.72 -8.05 -1.50
N PRO A 77 6.57 -8.75 -0.73
CA PRO A 77 7.39 -9.82 -1.27
C PRO A 77 6.53 -11.03 -1.65
N HIS A 78 6.86 -11.66 -2.79
CA HIS A 78 6.19 -12.88 -3.28
C HIS A 78 4.67 -12.75 -3.53
N LEU A 79 4.18 -11.54 -3.83
CA LEU A 79 2.79 -11.38 -4.28
C LEU A 79 2.57 -12.16 -5.60
N GLN A 80 1.65 -13.12 -5.60
CA GLN A 80 1.34 -14.01 -6.73
C GLN A 80 -0.18 -14.15 -6.90
N GLY A 81 -0.62 -14.27 -8.15
CA GLY A 81 -2.03 -14.40 -8.51
C GLY A 81 -2.25 -14.26 -10.01
N GLU A 82 -3.43 -14.67 -10.49
CA GLU A 82 -3.83 -14.53 -11.91
C GLU A 82 -3.73 -13.07 -12.40
N ASP A 83 -4.05 -12.11 -11.54
CA ASP A 83 -4.02 -10.66 -11.84
C ASP A 83 -2.73 -9.95 -11.40
N VAL A 84 -1.65 -10.68 -11.09
CA VAL A 84 -0.40 -10.09 -10.56
C VAL A 84 0.72 -10.19 -11.59
N PHE A 85 1.26 -9.04 -11.99
CA PHE A 85 2.44 -8.94 -12.85
C PHE A 85 3.70 -8.71 -12.00
N SER A 86 4.46 -9.78 -11.73
CA SER A 86 5.59 -9.74 -10.79
C SER A 86 6.83 -8.98 -11.28
N ASN A 87 6.95 -8.71 -12.59
CA ASN A 87 8.13 -8.08 -13.20
C ASN A 87 7.76 -6.83 -14.02
N ALA A 88 6.90 -5.99 -13.45
CA ALA A 88 6.49 -4.74 -14.09
C ALA A 88 7.47 -3.59 -13.73
N GLN A 89 7.73 -2.71 -14.70
CA GLN A 89 8.49 -1.48 -14.49
C GLN A 89 7.59 -0.28 -14.75
N ARG A 90 7.60 0.70 -13.83
CA ARG A 90 6.95 1.99 -14.05
C ARG A 90 7.77 2.79 -15.06
N VAL A 91 7.17 3.14 -16.19
CA VAL A 91 7.75 4.06 -17.17
C VAL A 91 6.99 5.37 -17.10
N THR A 92 7.67 6.46 -16.75
CA THR A 92 7.11 7.81 -16.82
C THR A 92 7.55 8.46 -18.12
N ALA A 93 6.62 9.10 -18.83
CA ALA A 93 7.01 9.95 -19.95
C ALA A 93 7.86 11.11 -19.41
N LEU A 94 9.00 11.40 -20.05
CA LEU A 94 9.76 12.62 -19.77
C LEU A 94 8.85 13.81 -20.14
N THR A 95 8.16 14.37 -19.16
CA THR A 95 7.56 15.70 -19.32
C THR A 95 8.72 16.68 -19.35
N ARG A 96 9.12 17.09 -20.56
CA ARG A 96 9.94 18.28 -20.74
C ARG A 96 9.13 19.44 -20.17
N GLY A 97 9.41 19.81 -18.92
CA GLY A 97 8.91 21.05 -18.35
C GLY A 97 9.38 22.18 -19.26
N SER A 98 8.44 22.77 -20.00
CA SER A 98 8.66 24.08 -20.61
C SER A 98 8.80 25.08 -19.48
N ASN A 99 10.03 25.29 -19.02
CA ASN A 99 10.38 26.51 -18.29
C ASN A 99 10.06 27.67 -19.23
N ARG A 100 9.06 28.46 -18.87
CA ARG A 100 8.83 29.82 -19.38
C ARG A 100 9.02 30.78 -18.23
#